data_AF-A0A7L1ZGK9-F1
#
_entry.id   AF-A0A7L1ZGK9-F1
#
_cell.length_a   1.000
_cell.length_b   1.000
_cell.length_c   1.000
_cell.angle_alpha   90.00
_cell.angle_beta   90.00
_cell.angle_gamma   90.00
#
_symmetry.space_group_name_H-M   'P 1'
#
loop_
_entity.id
_entity.type
_entity.pdbx_description
1 polymer ?
#
loop_
_entity_poly.entity_id
_entity_poly.type
_entity_poly.pdbx_seq_one_letter_code
_entity_poly.pdbx_strand_id
1 'polypeptide(L)'
;IYLHAGWQIAVSPHTKCFAVDWLGVEVTRATLGIIGMGSIGYKVAQRARAFNLLQQSDFVMLVVNLTPETHKLIGRKELGLMKPTATLVNISRGAVIDQDALVEALQNKVIRAAALDVTYPEPLPRDHPLLNLNNVIITPHIGTATVQAIRTMAEEAIANMLAVLNGQPIPSEVLPK
;
A
#
# COMPACT_ATOMS: atom_id res chain seq x y z
N ILE A 1 13.64 -30.92 0.36
CA ILE A 1 12.44 -30.87 1.22
C ILE A 1 11.41 -30.03 0.47
N TYR A 2 10.23 -30.61 0.29
CA TYR A 2 9.22 -30.25 -0.72
C TYR A 2 8.54 -28.89 -0.50
N LEU A 3 8.11 -28.30 -1.62
CA LEU A 3 7.21 -27.16 -1.76
C LEU A 3 5.85 -27.44 -1.11
N HIS A 4 5.36 -26.57 -0.22
CA HIS A 4 3.93 -26.38 0.08
C HIS A 4 3.70 -24.96 0.65
N ALA A 5 2.74 -24.23 0.05
CA ALA A 5 2.08 -23.01 0.53
C ALA A 5 2.96 -21.80 0.92
N GLY A 6 3.09 -20.84 0.00
CA GLY A 6 3.78 -19.56 0.18
C GLY A 6 3.04 -18.56 1.08
N TRP A 7 3.10 -18.77 2.39
CA TRP A 7 2.66 -17.82 3.42
C TRP A 7 3.78 -17.59 4.44
N GLN A 8 4.94 -17.10 4.00
CA GLN A 8 5.94 -16.60 4.95
C GLN A 8 5.77 -15.10 5.13
N ILE A 9 5.13 -14.73 6.23
CA ILE A 9 5.28 -13.38 6.80
C ILE A 9 6.79 -13.19 7.02
N ALA A 10 7.38 -12.18 6.39
CA ALA A 10 8.76 -11.83 6.61
C ALA A 10 8.89 -11.28 8.04
N VAL A 11 9.39 -12.10 8.95
CA VAL A 11 9.73 -11.71 10.34
C VAL A 11 11.24 -11.75 10.50
N SER A 12 11.78 -10.76 11.21
CA SER A 12 13.20 -10.72 11.56
C SER A 12 13.61 -12.01 12.31
N PRO A 13 14.81 -12.59 12.06
CA PRO A 13 15.31 -13.77 12.77
C PRO A 13 15.38 -13.60 14.31
N HIS A 14 15.33 -12.36 14.79
CA HIS A 14 15.39 -12.01 16.21
C HIS A 14 14.00 -11.78 16.84
N THR A 15 12.91 -11.86 16.07
CA THR A 15 11.55 -11.73 16.60
C THR A 15 11.17 -12.98 17.38
N LYS A 16 11.48 -12.98 18.69
CA LYS A 16 11.18 -14.08 19.62
C LYS A 16 9.80 -13.98 20.28
N CYS A 17 9.19 -12.80 20.30
CA CYS A 17 7.90 -12.53 20.93
C CYS A 17 7.25 -11.28 20.32
N PHE A 18 5.93 -11.29 20.17
CA PHE A 18 5.16 -10.06 19.95
C PHE A 18 4.95 -9.41 21.33
N ALA A 19 5.62 -8.30 21.61
CA ALA A 19 5.35 -7.53 22.81
C ALA A 19 3.92 -6.96 22.71
N VAL A 20 2.99 -7.53 23.48
CA VAL A 20 1.59 -7.11 23.61
C VAL A 20 1.50 -5.89 24.54
N ASP A 21 2.23 -4.83 24.19
CA ASP A 21 2.00 -3.50 24.80
C ASP A 21 1.45 -2.57 23.72
N TRP A 22 0.31 -2.99 23.15
CA TRP A 22 -0.51 -2.22 22.24
C TRP A 22 -1.54 -1.46 23.06
N LEU A 23 -1.12 -0.41 23.76
CA LEU A 23 -2.07 0.63 24.12
C LEU A 23 -2.53 1.28 22.81
N GLY A 24 -3.72 0.88 22.36
CA GLY A 24 -4.37 1.42 21.18
C GLY A 24 -4.51 2.94 21.31
N VAL A 25 -4.28 3.66 20.22
CA VAL A 25 -4.53 5.10 20.16
C VAL A 25 -6.01 5.29 19.88
N GLU A 26 -6.68 6.13 20.66
CA GLU A 26 -8.04 6.55 20.33
C GLU A 26 -8.04 7.28 18.98
N VAL A 27 -8.81 6.77 18.02
CA VAL A 27 -8.96 7.37 16.68
C VAL A 27 -10.22 8.22 16.55
N THR A 28 -11.00 8.36 17.62
CA THR A 28 -12.17 9.25 17.65
C THR A 28 -11.72 10.67 17.33
N ARG A 29 -12.36 11.30 16.33
CA ARG A 29 -12.01 12.64 15.79
C ARG A 29 -10.70 12.73 15.00
N ALA A 30 -10.01 11.61 14.75
CA ALA A 30 -8.87 11.60 13.85
C ALA A 30 -9.31 11.88 12.41
N THR A 31 -8.48 12.61 11.66
CA THR A 31 -8.76 12.94 10.26
C THR A 31 -8.13 11.90 9.34
N LEU A 32 -8.95 11.22 8.54
CA LEU A 32 -8.51 10.28 7.50
C LEU A 32 -8.52 10.99 6.13
N GLY A 33 -7.35 11.08 5.53
CA GLY A 33 -7.18 11.51 4.15
C GLY A 33 -7.06 10.33 3.21
N ILE A 34 -7.96 10.21 2.22
CA ILE A 34 -7.89 9.16 1.19
C ILE A 34 -7.38 9.78 -0.11
N ILE A 35 -6.31 9.22 -0.65
CA ILE A 35 -5.72 9.63 -1.92
C ILE A 35 -6.09 8.59 -2.98
N GLY A 36 -7.09 8.93 -3.78
CA GLY A 36 -7.55 8.19 -4.96
C GLY A 36 -8.61 7.12 -4.69
N MET A 37 -9.48 6.88 -5.67
CA MET A 37 -10.30 5.66 -5.80
C MET A 37 -10.39 5.37 -7.30
N GLY A 38 -9.79 4.26 -7.76
CA GLY A 38 -9.89 3.79 -9.15
C GLY A 38 -9.22 4.65 -10.22
N SER A 39 -9.69 4.53 -11.47
CA SER A 39 -9.15 5.20 -12.68
C SER A 39 -9.22 6.74 -12.64
N ILE A 40 -10.03 7.32 -11.75
CA ILE A 40 -10.14 8.77 -11.50
C ILE A 40 -9.20 9.21 -10.35
N GLY A 41 -8.58 8.26 -9.64
CA GLY A 41 -7.85 8.47 -8.40
C GLY A 41 -6.70 9.47 -8.49
N TYR A 42 -6.04 9.58 -9.64
CA TYR A 42 -5.01 10.60 -9.87
C TYR A 42 -5.53 12.04 -9.78
N LYS A 43 -6.69 12.33 -10.37
CA LYS A 43 -7.31 13.67 -10.29
C LYS A 43 -7.74 14.00 -8.87
N VAL A 44 -8.14 12.99 -8.09
CA VAL A 44 -8.43 13.14 -6.66
C VAL A 44 -7.15 13.34 -5.85
N ALA A 45 -6.06 12.66 -6.19
CA ALA A 45 -4.76 12.84 -5.55
C ALA A 45 -4.17 14.25 -5.79
N GLN A 46 -4.28 14.77 -7.01
CA GLN A 46 -3.91 16.17 -7.28
C GLN A 46 -4.77 17.16 -6.48
N ARG A 47 -6.08 16.91 -6.37
CA ARG A 47 -6.98 17.72 -5.54
C ARG A 47 -6.61 17.63 -4.06
N ALA A 48 -6.25 16.45 -3.54
CA ALA A 48 -5.78 16.28 -2.17
C ALA A 48 -4.52 17.14 -1.87
N ARG A 49 -3.58 17.24 -2.82
CA ARG A 49 -2.45 18.19 -2.74
C ARG A 49 -2.94 19.65 -2.74
N ALA A 50 -3.93 19.99 -3.56
CA ALA A 50 -4.50 21.34 -3.61
C ALA A 50 -5.32 21.73 -2.37
N PHE A 51 -5.82 20.77 -1.59
CA PHE A 51 -6.65 21.00 -0.40
C PHE A 51 -5.91 20.80 0.93
N ASN A 52 -4.56 20.82 0.95
CA ASN A 52 -3.74 20.63 2.16
C ASN A 52 -4.05 19.35 2.95
N LEU A 53 -4.53 18.29 2.28
CA LEU A 53 -4.98 17.04 2.92
C LEU A 53 -3.88 16.40 3.78
N LEU A 54 -2.63 16.41 3.31
CA LEU A 54 -1.50 15.85 4.04
C LEU A 54 -1.25 16.55 5.38
N GLN A 55 -1.38 17.88 5.43
CA GLN A 55 -1.15 18.69 6.63
C GLN A 55 -2.26 18.52 7.67
N GLN A 56 -3.46 18.16 7.25
CA GLN A 56 -4.64 18.07 8.11
C GLN A 56 -4.95 16.65 8.57
N SER A 57 -4.37 15.63 7.92
CA SER A 57 -4.69 14.22 8.19
C SER A 57 -3.80 13.61 9.27
N ASP A 58 -4.41 12.81 10.14
CA ASP A 58 -3.71 11.94 11.10
C ASP A 58 -3.42 10.57 10.48
N PHE A 59 -4.21 10.18 9.48
CA PHE A 59 -3.98 9.00 8.65
C PHE A 59 -4.07 9.38 7.18
N VAL A 60 -3.10 8.99 6.38
CA VAL A 60 -3.12 9.17 4.92
C VAL A 60 -3.12 7.81 4.26
N MET A 61 -4.19 7.45 3.55
CA MET A 61 -4.30 6.17 2.86
C MET A 61 -4.19 6.35 1.35
N LEU A 62 -3.26 5.61 0.73
CA LEU A 62 -3.05 5.59 -0.70
C LEU A 62 -3.85 4.47 -1.35
N VAL A 63 -4.75 4.86 -2.27
CA VAL A 63 -5.58 3.96 -3.08
C VAL A 63 -5.59 4.44 -4.54
N VAL A 64 -4.44 4.33 -5.19
CA VAL A 64 -4.19 4.75 -6.57
C VAL A 64 -3.60 3.64 -7.42
N ASN A 65 -3.87 3.67 -8.72
CA ASN A 65 -3.14 2.84 -9.68
C ASN A 65 -1.70 3.35 -9.83
N LEU A 66 -0.75 2.44 -10.03
CA LEU A 66 0.61 2.81 -10.43
C LEU A 66 0.62 3.17 -11.92
N THR A 67 0.99 4.41 -12.22
CA THR A 67 1.18 4.97 -13.55
C THR A 67 2.45 5.84 -13.52
N PRO A 68 2.98 6.30 -14.68
CA PRO A 68 4.09 7.24 -14.69
C PRO A 68 3.85 8.49 -13.82
N GLU A 69 2.60 8.96 -13.73
CA GLU A 69 2.22 10.15 -12.96
C GLU A 69 2.08 9.90 -11.45
N THR A 70 1.75 8.67 -11.04
CA THR A 70 1.63 8.29 -9.62
C THR A 70 2.87 7.59 -9.08
N HIS A 71 3.86 7.33 -9.93
CA HIS A 71 5.17 6.83 -9.52
C HIS A 71 5.85 7.84 -8.61
N LYS A 72 6.24 7.40 -7.40
CA LYS A 72 6.79 8.24 -6.32
C LYS A 72 5.92 9.47 -6.00
N LEU A 73 4.59 9.32 -6.08
CA LEU A 73 3.61 10.34 -5.70
C LEU A 73 3.84 10.89 -4.29
N ILE A 74 4.23 10.02 -3.36
CA ILE A 74 4.64 10.39 -2.00
C ILE A 74 6.16 10.28 -1.91
N GLY A 75 6.85 11.41 -2.00
CA GLY A 75 8.30 11.51 -1.79
C GLY A 75 8.64 12.28 -0.51
N ARG A 76 9.91 12.65 -0.37
CA ARG A 76 10.42 13.44 0.77
C ARG A 76 9.61 14.69 1.05
N LYS A 77 9.22 15.43 0.00
CA LYS A 77 8.44 16.66 0.12
C LYS A 77 7.07 16.38 0.74
N GLU A 78 6.35 15.39 0.24
CA GLU A 78 5.00 15.06 0.71
C GLU A 78 5.02 14.50 2.13
N LEU A 79 6.00 13.66 2.44
CA LEU A 79 6.23 13.16 3.80
C LEU A 79 6.49 14.32 4.79
N GLY A 80 7.27 15.32 4.38
CA GLY A 80 7.51 16.52 5.20
C GLY A 80 6.31 17.46 5.36
N LEU A 81 5.26 17.30 4.54
CA LEU A 81 3.99 18.04 4.70
C LEU A 81 3.03 17.34 5.66
N MET A 82 3.25 16.06 5.98
CA MET A 82 2.40 15.32 6.90
C MET A 82 2.65 15.77 8.34
N LYS A 83 1.66 15.55 9.22
CA LYS A 83 1.85 15.80 10.65
C LYS A 83 2.92 14.84 11.20
N PRO A 84 3.74 15.25 12.18
CA PRO A 84 4.63 14.34 12.91
C PRO A 84 3.90 13.17 13.59
N THR A 85 2.61 13.34 13.88
CA THR A 85 1.73 12.32 14.46
C THR A 85 1.10 11.39 13.42
N ALA A 86 1.24 11.70 12.13
CA ALA A 86 0.49 11.02 11.08
C ALA A 86 1.02 9.61 10.79
N THR A 87 0.12 8.73 10.36
CA THR A 87 0.44 7.39 9.84
C THR A 87 0.16 7.31 8.34
N LEU A 88 1.12 6.87 7.56
CA LEU A 88 0.94 6.61 6.12
C LEU A 88 0.49 5.16 5.90
N VAL A 89 -0.55 4.94 5.12
CA VAL A 89 -1.08 3.62 4.78
C VAL A 89 -0.99 3.42 3.26
N ASN A 90 -0.34 2.35 2.81
CA ASN A 90 -0.26 2.02 1.39
C ASN A 90 -0.82 0.62 1.11
N ILE A 91 -1.92 0.59 0.37
CA ILE A 91 -2.56 -0.64 -0.16
C ILE A 91 -2.63 -0.61 -1.70
N SER A 92 -1.82 0.23 -2.33
CA SER A 92 -1.80 0.47 -3.78
C SER A 92 -0.72 -0.37 -4.48
N ARG A 93 0.45 0.23 -4.72
CA ARG A 93 1.69 -0.42 -5.18
C ARG A 93 2.86 0.22 -4.44
N GLY A 94 3.93 -0.54 -4.19
CA GLY A 94 5.11 -0.03 -3.48
C GLY A 94 5.71 1.22 -4.13
N ALA A 95 5.85 1.21 -5.46
CA ALA A 95 6.45 2.29 -6.24
C ALA A 95 5.63 3.61 -6.29
N VAL A 96 4.46 3.68 -5.65
CA VAL A 96 3.73 4.94 -5.44
C VAL A 96 4.44 5.82 -4.39
N ILE A 97 5.24 5.20 -3.51
CA ILE A 97 6.04 5.87 -2.50
C ILE A 97 7.50 5.83 -2.92
N ASP A 98 8.24 6.92 -2.69
CA ASP A 98 9.70 6.85 -2.64
C ASP A 98 10.12 6.11 -1.35
N GLN A 99 10.44 4.83 -1.47
CA GLN A 99 10.66 3.94 -0.33
C GLN A 99 11.88 4.36 0.51
N ASP A 100 12.92 4.90 -0.11
CA ASP A 100 14.11 5.39 0.60
C ASP A 100 13.75 6.65 1.42
N ALA A 101 12.97 7.55 0.83
CA ALA A 101 12.46 8.73 1.54
C ALA A 101 11.54 8.33 2.72
N LEU A 102 10.75 7.26 2.56
CA LEU A 102 9.91 6.73 3.63
C LEU A 102 10.76 6.18 4.78
N VAL A 103 11.79 5.38 4.48
CA VAL A 103 12.73 4.85 5.49
C VAL A 103 13.32 5.99 6.31
N GLU A 104 13.83 7.03 5.64
CA GLU A 104 14.43 8.18 6.31
C GLU A 104 13.40 8.95 7.14
N ALA A 105 12.20 9.18 6.61
CA ALA A 105 11.13 9.88 7.31
C ALA A 105 10.72 9.15 8.61
N LEU A 106 10.69 7.82 8.59
CA LEU A 106 10.36 7.00 9.75
C LEU A 106 11.49 6.94 10.78
N GLN A 107 12.74 6.81 10.32
CA GLN A 107 13.93 6.85 11.19
C GLN A 107 14.05 8.18 11.92
N ASN A 108 13.82 9.28 11.20
CA ASN A 108 13.90 10.65 11.72
C ASN A 108 12.60 11.12 12.38
N LYS A 109 11.57 10.26 12.47
CA LYS A 109 10.24 10.59 13.05
C LYS A 109 9.59 11.83 12.43
N VAL A 110 9.81 12.05 11.13
CA VAL A 110 9.08 13.06 10.32
C VAL A 110 7.59 12.72 10.31
N ILE A 111 7.27 11.43 10.27
CA ILE A 111 5.92 10.90 10.50
C ILE A 111 5.98 9.82 11.58
N ARG A 112 4.84 9.55 12.22
CA ARG A 112 4.77 8.63 13.36
C ARG A 112 5.04 7.20 12.95
N ALA A 113 4.36 6.74 11.91
CA ALA A 113 4.36 5.33 11.52
C ALA A 113 3.95 5.12 10.05
N ALA A 114 4.12 3.90 9.56
CA ALA A 114 3.57 3.45 8.29
C ALA A 114 2.95 2.05 8.38
N ALA A 115 1.91 1.80 7.58
CA ALA A 115 1.32 0.47 7.36
C ALA A 115 1.33 0.17 5.86
N LEU A 116 2.06 -0.87 5.46
CA LEU A 116 2.35 -1.17 4.05
C LEU A 116 1.87 -2.59 3.72
N ASP A 117 0.88 -2.72 2.84
CA ASP A 117 0.54 -4.02 2.25
C ASP A 117 1.37 -4.32 1.01
N VAL A 118 1.99 -3.29 0.44
CA VAL A 118 2.78 -3.35 -0.79
C VAL A 118 4.14 -2.71 -0.58
N THR A 119 5.17 -3.27 -1.20
CA THR A 119 6.57 -2.80 -1.10
C THR A 119 7.22 -2.83 -2.48
N TYR A 120 8.46 -2.36 -2.61
CA TYR A 120 9.21 -2.53 -3.85
C TYR A 120 10.70 -2.80 -3.56
N PRO A 121 11.30 -3.85 -4.15
CA PRO A 121 10.67 -4.95 -4.89
C PRO A 121 9.79 -5.84 -4.00
N GLU A 122 8.98 -6.73 -4.60
CA GLU A 122 8.19 -7.74 -3.89
C GLU A 122 8.66 -9.16 -4.25
N PRO A 123 9.03 -10.03 -3.26
CA PRO A 123 9.04 -9.76 -1.82
C PRO A 123 10.15 -8.79 -1.41
N LEU A 124 9.93 -8.05 -0.33
CA LEU A 124 10.92 -7.13 0.22
C LEU A 124 12.21 -7.89 0.62
N PRO A 125 13.41 -7.40 0.27
CA PRO A 125 14.66 -8.03 0.67
C PRO A 125 14.76 -8.19 2.20
N ARG A 126 15.32 -9.32 2.66
CA ARG A 126 15.35 -9.67 4.10
C ARG A 126 16.22 -8.75 4.94
N ASP A 127 17.17 -8.07 4.31
CA ASP A 127 18.07 -7.08 4.88
C ASP A 127 17.55 -5.64 4.75
N HIS A 128 16.34 -5.45 4.21
CA HIS A 128 15.80 -4.12 3.98
C HIS A 128 15.51 -3.36 5.30
N PRO A 129 15.90 -2.07 5.42
CA PRO A 129 15.77 -1.30 6.65
C PRO A 129 14.37 -1.26 7.27
N LEU A 130 13.32 -1.22 6.44
CA LEU A 130 11.93 -1.20 6.90
C LEU A 130 11.57 -2.37 7.82
N LEU A 131 12.21 -3.54 7.66
CA LEU A 131 11.94 -4.72 8.49
C LEU A 131 12.48 -4.58 9.93
N ASN A 132 13.35 -3.59 10.19
CA ASN A 132 13.95 -3.33 11.48
C ASN A 132 13.34 -2.12 12.21
N LEU A 133 12.36 -1.43 11.59
CA LEU A 133 11.72 -0.26 12.18
C LEU A 133 10.52 -0.68 13.05
N ASN A 134 10.47 -0.19 14.29
CA ASN A 134 9.40 -0.52 15.24
C ASN A 134 8.08 0.23 14.98
N ASN A 135 8.10 1.22 14.07
CA ASN A 135 6.96 2.05 13.70
C ASN A 135 6.47 1.75 12.27
N VAL A 136 6.70 0.53 11.78
CA VAL A 136 6.18 0.06 10.49
C VAL A 136 5.51 -1.29 10.66
N ILE A 137 4.35 -1.45 10.05
CA ILE A 137 3.71 -2.76 9.86
C ILE A 137 3.74 -3.07 8.36
N ILE A 138 4.18 -4.29 8.01
CA ILE A 138 4.22 -4.76 6.63
C ILE A 138 3.39 -6.04 6.52
N THR A 139 2.44 -6.07 5.59
CA THR A 139 1.69 -7.27 5.21
C THR A 139 2.08 -7.70 3.80
N PRO A 140 2.10 -9.01 3.48
CA PRO A 140 2.64 -9.51 2.22
C PRO A 140 1.61 -9.47 1.08
N HIS A 141 1.16 -8.28 0.66
CA HIS A 141 0.24 -8.05 -0.46
C HIS A 141 -1.05 -8.88 -0.37
N ILE A 142 -1.70 -8.82 0.80
CA ILE A 142 -2.90 -9.61 1.12
C ILE A 142 -4.17 -8.78 1.17
N GLY A 143 -4.12 -7.48 0.85
CA GLY A 143 -5.26 -6.57 0.91
C GLY A 143 -6.45 -6.99 0.03
N THR A 144 -6.22 -7.80 -1.01
CA THR A 144 -7.25 -8.37 -1.87
C THR A 144 -7.47 -9.88 -1.67
N ALA A 145 -6.80 -10.51 -0.71
CA ALA A 145 -6.82 -11.96 -0.50
C ALA A 145 -8.08 -12.44 0.26
N THR A 146 -9.26 -11.98 -0.14
CA THR A 146 -10.55 -12.49 0.38
C THR A 146 -11.11 -13.57 -0.54
N VAL A 147 -11.82 -14.56 0.03
CA VAL A 147 -12.47 -15.63 -0.76
C VAL A 147 -13.37 -15.04 -1.84
N GLN A 148 -14.12 -13.99 -1.52
CA GLN A 148 -15.02 -13.32 -2.46
C GLN A 148 -14.25 -12.63 -3.59
N ALA A 149 -13.21 -11.86 -3.27
CA ALA A 149 -12.44 -11.16 -4.29
C ALA A 149 -11.71 -12.13 -5.23
N ILE A 150 -11.08 -13.17 -4.68
CA ILE A 150 -10.40 -14.22 -5.47
C ILE A 150 -11.40 -14.93 -6.39
N ARG A 151 -12.60 -15.24 -5.89
CA ARG A 151 -13.66 -15.85 -6.70
C ARG A 151 -14.10 -14.95 -7.85
N THR A 152 -14.37 -13.67 -7.58
CA THR A 152 -14.77 -12.72 -8.64
C THR A 152 -13.66 -12.54 -9.68
N MET A 153 -12.39 -12.45 -9.26
CA MET A 153 -11.26 -12.40 -10.18
C MET A 153 -11.16 -13.66 -11.05
N ALA A 154 -11.40 -14.84 -10.47
CA ALA A 154 -11.40 -16.09 -11.22
C ALA A 154 -12.57 -16.16 -12.23
N GLU A 155 -13.76 -15.73 -11.83
CA GLU A 155 -14.94 -15.65 -12.69
C GLU A 155 -14.71 -14.70 -13.88
N GLU A 156 -14.11 -13.52 -13.66
CA GLU A 156 -13.73 -12.59 -14.73
C GLU A 156 -12.67 -13.17 -15.66
N ALA A 157 -11.64 -13.83 -15.12
CA ALA A 157 -10.61 -14.48 -15.93
C ALA A 157 -11.20 -15.57 -16.84
N ILE A 158 -12.13 -16.38 -16.31
CA ILE A 158 -12.85 -17.40 -17.08
C ILE A 158 -13.71 -16.75 -18.16
N ALA A 159 -14.45 -15.69 -17.84
CA ALA A 159 -15.27 -14.97 -18.82
C ALA A 159 -14.43 -14.41 -19.98
N ASN A 160 -13.26 -13.83 -19.67
CA ASN A 160 -12.32 -13.36 -20.68
C ASN A 160 -11.80 -14.51 -21.56
N MET A 161 -11.39 -15.64 -20.97
CA MET A 161 -10.92 -16.80 -21.74
C MET A 161 -12.00 -17.35 -22.68
N LEU A 162 -13.24 -17.47 -22.21
CA LEU A 162 -14.37 -17.93 -23.03
C LEU A 162 -14.69 -16.94 -24.16
N ALA A 163 -14.59 -15.63 -23.91
CA ALA A 163 -14.81 -14.63 -24.95
C ALA A 163 -13.78 -14.79 -26.09
N VAL A 164 -12.50 -14.93 -25.75
CA VAL A 164 -11.43 -15.17 -26.73
C VAL A 164 -11.68 -16.44 -27.55
N LEU A 165 -11.98 -17.56 -26.89
CA LEU A 165 -12.20 -18.85 -27.56
C LEU A 165 -13.40 -18.84 -28.52
N ASN A 166 -14.41 -18.01 -28.23
CA ASN A 166 -15.61 -17.88 -29.05
C ASN A 166 -15.56 -16.69 -30.04
N GLY A 167 -14.41 -16.02 -30.18
CA GLY A 167 -14.26 -14.85 -31.05
C GLY A 167 -15.17 -13.67 -30.65
N GLN A 168 -15.52 -13.56 -29.37
CA GLN A 168 -16.35 -12.49 -28.82
C GLN A 168 -15.48 -11.37 -28.22
N PRO A 169 -16.03 -10.15 -28.07
CA PRO A 169 -15.37 -9.08 -27.34
C PRO A 169 -15.02 -9.49 -25.90
N ILE A 170 -13.80 -9.17 -25.46
CA ILE A 170 -13.30 -9.52 -24.13
C ILE A 170 -13.91 -8.57 -23.09
N PRO A 171 -14.69 -9.04 -22.10
CA PRO A 171 -15.41 -8.18 -21.16
C PRO A 171 -14.51 -7.25 -20.34
N SER A 172 -13.37 -7.76 -19.88
CA SER A 172 -12.37 -7.02 -19.09
C SER A 172 -11.04 -6.98 -19.84
N GLU A 173 -11.05 -6.44 -21.06
CA GLU A 173 -9.86 -6.33 -21.90
C GLU A 173 -8.82 -5.38 -21.31
N VAL A 174 -7.57 -5.83 -21.25
CA VAL A 174 -6.43 -4.97 -20.90
C VAL A 174 -5.74 -4.55 -22.18
N LEU A 175 -5.98 -3.31 -22.59
CA LEU A 175 -5.31 -2.72 -23.74
C LEU A 175 -3.89 -2.27 -23.36
N PRO A 176 -2.87 -2.52 -24.21
CA PRO A 176 -1.58 -1.88 -24.04
C PRO A 176 -1.75 -0.35 -24.08
N LYS A 177 -1.00 0.34 -23.22
CA LYS A 177 -0.91 1.80 -23.23
C LYS A 177 0.15 2.29 -24.20
#